data_AF-A0A3A6N2L6-F1
#
_entry.id   AF-A0A3A6N2L6-F1
#
_cell.length_a   1.000
_cell.length_b   1.000
_cell.length_c   1.000
_cell.angle_alpha   90.00
_cell.angle_beta   90.00
_cell.angle_gamma   90.00
#
_symmetry.space_group_name_H-M   'P 1'
#
loop_
_entity.id
_entity.type
_entity.pdbx_description
1 polymer ?
#
loop_
_entity_poly.entity_id
_entity_poly.type
_entity_poly.pdbx_seq_one_letter_code
_entity_poly.pdbx_strand_id
1 'polypeptide(L)'
;MKFRFRTLPILSFTILLLLQAVDAWALQPHGGGEGFYIHQMAHVFFMGTLTYLYLHTRRSQDPDSRGWRYLRLFCILLFFWNLMAFIGHESAVHLSADDFSDLGTWHEHLLSPLDALKFTYFVAKMDHFLTVPALLALFFSLRSFYLVAREETKP
;
A
#
# COMPACT_ATOMS: atom_id res chain seq x y z
N MET A 1 0.35 36.99 -41.00
CA MET A 1 -0.88 36.91 -40.15
C MET A 1 -0.52 36.09 -38.90
N LYS A 2 -0.29 36.73 -37.74
CA LYS A 2 0.08 36.02 -36.50
C LYS A 2 -1.18 35.55 -35.80
N PHE A 3 -1.46 34.25 -35.80
CA PHE A 3 -2.53 33.66 -35.00
C PHE A 3 -2.17 33.82 -33.52
N ARG A 4 -2.86 34.74 -32.83
CA ARG A 4 -2.72 34.96 -31.40
C ARG A 4 -3.58 33.90 -30.69
N PHE A 5 -2.99 32.72 -30.43
CA PHE A 5 -3.64 31.69 -29.63
C PHE A 5 -4.04 32.30 -28.28
N ARG A 6 -5.34 32.40 -28.03
CA ARG A 6 -5.89 32.86 -26.75
C ARG A 6 -5.71 31.75 -25.72
N THR A 7 -4.52 31.67 -25.14
CA THR A 7 -4.16 30.64 -24.13
C THR A 7 -4.89 30.83 -22.80
N LEU A 8 -5.18 32.08 -22.41
CA LEU A 8 -5.88 32.39 -21.16
C LEU A 8 -7.28 31.77 -21.03
N PRO A 9 -8.21 31.92 -22.00
CA PRO A 9 -9.55 31.34 -21.86
C PRO A 9 -9.51 29.81 -21.90
N ILE A 10 -8.54 29.20 -22.59
CA ILE A 10 -8.36 27.74 -22.61
C ILE A 10 -7.92 27.26 -21.23
N LEU A 11 -6.91 27.91 -20.63
CA LEU A 11 -6.43 27.57 -19.29
C LEU A 11 -7.53 27.73 -18.22
N SER A 12 -8.26 28.85 -18.26
CA SER A 12 -9.38 29.08 -17.33
C SER A 12 -10.51 28.07 -17.50
N PHE A 13 -10.84 27.70 -18.74
CA PHE A 13 -11.86 26.68 -19.04
C PHE A 13 -11.42 25.28 -18.59
N THR A 14 -10.15 24.92 -18.80
CA THR A 14 -9.57 23.66 -18.29
C THR A 14 -9.59 23.61 -16.76
N ILE A 15 -9.24 24.70 -16.07
CA ILE A 15 -9.31 24.77 -14.60
C ILE A 15 -10.76 24.62 -14.12
N LEU A 16 -11.72 25.29 -14.74
CA LEU A 16 -13.15 25.16 -14.42
C LEU A 16 -13.67 23.74 -14.62
N LEU A 17 -13.22 23.03 -15.66
CA LEU A 17 -13.54 21.62 -15.90
C LEU A 17 -12.91 20.69 -14.83
N LEU A 18 -11.68 20.97 -14.39
CA LEU A 18 -11.00 20.18 -13.35
C LEU A 18 -11.57 20.41 -11.95
N LEU A 19 -12.23 21.55 -11.71
CA LEU A 19 -12.91 21.87 -10.45
C LEU A 19 -14.32 21.27 -10.37
N GLN A 20 -14.84 20.70 -11.46
CA GLN A 20 -16.08 19.94 -11.43
C GLN A 20 -15.79 18.56 -10.86
N ALA A 21 -15.95 18.41 -9.54
CA ALA A 21 -16.00 17.12 -8.88
C ALA A 21 -17.31 16.42 -9.24
N VAL A 22 -17.34 15.81 -10.42
CA VAL A 22 -18.33 14.79 -10.76
C VAL A 22 -17.83 13.46 -10.22
N ASP A 23 -18.73 12.53 -9.87
CA ASP A 23 -18.34 11.15 -9.60
C ASP A 23 -17.43 10.67 -10.74
N ALA A 24 -16.15 10.44 -10.45
CA ALA A 24 -15.25 9.86 -11.41
C ALA A 24 -15.58 8.37 -11.48
N TRP A 25 -16.38 7.96 -12.45
CA TRP A 25 -16.67 6.54 -12.75
C TRP A 25 -15.40 5.73 -13.09
N ALA A 26 -14.22 6.35 -13.08
CA ALA A 26 -12.92 5.71 -13.22
C ALA A 26 -12.36 5.13 -11.90
N LEU A 27 -12.89 5.54 -10.75
CA LEU A 27 -12.64 4.88 -9.46
C LEU A 27 -13.93 4.16 -9.09
N GLN A 28 -14.00 2.87 -9.42
CA GLN A 28 -15.12 2.00 -9.11
C GLN A 28 -15.51 2.18 -7.63
N PRO A 29 -16.66 2.81 -7.31
CA PRO A 29 -17.12 2.87 -5.93
C PRO A 29 -17.51 1.44 -5.58
N HIS A 30 -16.68 0.75 -4.80
CA HIS A 30 -16.89 -0.65 -4.45
C HIS A 30 -18.07 -0.81 -3.49
N GLY A 31 -19.29 -0.68 -3.99
CA GLY A 31 -20.51 -1.09 -3.29
C GLY A 31 -20.78 -2.60 -3.40
N GLY A 32 -20.17 -3.28 -4.39
CA GLY A 32 -20.30 -4.73 -4.60
C GLY A 32 -19.08 -5.52 -4.15
N GLY A 33 -19.26 -6.81 -3.83
CA GLY A 33 -18.19 -7.69 -3.33
C GLY A 33 -17.02 -7.92 -4.31
N GLU A 34 -17.17 -7.61 -5.60
CA GLU A 34 -16.11 -7.78 -6.60
C GLU A 34 -14.82 -7.02 -6.27
N GLY A 35 -14.95 -5.77 -5.80
CA GLY A 35 -13.79 -4.96 -5.41
C GLY A 35 -13.03 -5.56 -4.24
N PHE A 36 -13.76 -6.10 -3.27
CA PHE A 36 -13.20 -6.82 -2.13
C PHE A 36 -12.40 -8.05 -2.59
N TYR A 37 -12.97 -8.89 -3.45
CA TYR A 37 -12.27 -10.08 -3.94
C TYR A 37 -11.00 -9.73 -4.73
N ILE A 38 -11.06 -8.74 -5.64
CA ILE A 38 -9.88 -8.31 -6.41
C ILE A 38 -8.80 -7.75 -5.49
N HIS A 39 -9.19 -6.96 -4.47
CA HIS A 39 -8.26 -6.44 -3.48
C HIS A 39 -7.58 -7.56 -2.67
N GLN A 40 -8.36 -8.54 -2.21
CA GLN A 40 -7.82 -9.70 -1.51
C GLN A 40 -6.88 -10.53 -2.39
N MET A 41 -7.25 -10.73 -3.65
CA MET A 41 -6.37 -11.37 -4.63
C MET A 41 -5.06 -10.59 -4.81
N ALA A 42 -5.10 -9.26 -4.81
CA ALA A 42 -3.89 -8.43 -4.90
C ALA A 42 -2.91 -8.72 -3.75
N HIS A 43 -3.39 -8.84 -2.51
CA HIS A 43 -2.55 -9.23 -1.37
C HIS A 43 -1.91 -10.61 -1.57
N VAL A 44 -2.68 -11.59 -2.04
CA VAL A 44 -2.18 -12.95 -2.31
C VAL A 44 -1.10 -12.96 -3.40
N PHE A 45 -1.34 -12.30 -4.53
CA PHE A 45 -0.36 -12.18 -5.60
C PHE A 45 0.89 -11.43 -5.16
N PHE A 46 0.73 -10.40 -4.33
CA PHE A 46 1.87 -9.64 -3.81
C PHE A 46 2.71 -10.50 -2.87
N MET A 47 2.09 -11.26 -1.95
CA MET A 47 2.79 -12.25 -1.12
C MET A 47 3.56 -13.28 -1.95
N GLY A 48 2.97 -13.79 -3.03
CA GLY A 48 3.63 -14.70 -3.97
C GLY A 48 4.85 -14.06 -4.64
N THR A 49 4.72 -12.82 -5.09
CA THR A 49 5.79 -12.05 -5.73
C THR A 49 6.95 -11.76 -4.77
N LEU A 50 6.65 -11.37 -3.53
CA LEU A 50 7.65 -11.12 -2.48
C LEU A 50 8.38 -12.41 -2.09
N THR A 51 7.66 -13.53 -2.02
CA THR A 51 8.24 -14.85 -1.77
C THR A 51 9.20 -15.24 -2.89
N TYR A 52 8.79 -15.09 -4.15
CA TYR A 52 9.66 -15.32 -5.31
C TYR A 52 10.91 -14.44 -5.26
N LEU A 53 10.74 -13.13 -5.05
CA LEU A 53 11.85 -12.16 -4.99
C LEU A 53 12.82 -12.49 -3.84
N TYR A 54 12.31 -12.84 -2.66
CA TYR A 54 13.13 -13.27 -1.52
C TYR A 54 13.93 -14.54 -1.85
N LEU A 55 13.27 -15.57 -2.39
CA LEU A 55 13.93 -16.84 -2.72
C LEU A 55 14.95 -16.71 -3.84
N HIS A 56 14.67 -15.86 -4.84
CA HIS A 56 15.58 -15.56 -5.92
C HIS A 56 16.82 -14.83 -5.39
N THR A 57 16.63 -13.72 -4.68
CA THR A 57 17.72 -12.88 -4.15
C THR A 57 18.54 -13.56 -3.05
N ARG A 58 17.97 -14.57 -2.36
CA ARG A 58 18.71 -15.40 -1.41
C ARG A 58 19.68 -16.36 -2.10
N ARG A 59 19.39 -16.79 -3.34
CA ARG A 59 20.21 -17.77 -4.08
C ARG A 59 21.19 -17.13 -5.05
N SER A 60 20.80 -16.05 -5.72
CA SER A 60 21.57 -15.50 -6.85
C SER A 60 22.46 -14.31 -6.50
N GLN A 61 22.28 -13.69 -5.33
CA GLN A 61 22.92 -12.42 -4.99
C GLN A 61 23.88 -12.55 -3.81
N ASP A 62 24.88 -11.66 -3.79
CA ASP A 62 25.89 -11.59 -2.74
C ASP A 62 25.23 -11.49 -1.33
N PRO A 63 25.45 -12.49 -0.45
CA PRO A 63 24.96 -12.46 0.92
C PRO A 63 25.55 -11.32 1.76
N ASP A 64 26.74 -10.81 1.42
CA ASP A 64 27.44 -9.76 2.16
C ASP A 64 27.05 -8.33 1.76
N SER A 65 26.44 -8.18 0.59
CA SER A 65 25.85 -6.92 0.15
C SER A 65 24.74 -6.46 1.10
N ARG A 66 24.96 -5.27 1.68
CA ARG A 66 23.96 -4.59 2.54
C ARG A 66 22.66 -4.33 1.79
N GLY A 67 22.72 -3.97 0.51
CA GLY A 67 21.54 -3.70 -0.32
C GLY A 67 20.62 -4.91 -0.44
N TRP A 68 21.20 -6.09 -0.72
CA TRP A 68 20.45 -7.33 -0.83
C TRP A 68 19.91 -7.81 0.52
N ARG A 69 20.64 -7.60 1.63
CA ARG A 69 20.15 -7.89 2.99
C ARG A 69 18.90 -7.08 3.32
N TYR A 70 18.92 -5.78 3.07
CA TYR A 70 17.76 -4.92 3.30
C TYR A 70 16.58 -5.23 2.35
N LEU A 71 16.85 -5.60 1.09
CA LEU A 71 15.78 -6.02 0.17
C LEU A 71 15.06 -7.28 0.68
N ARG A 72 15.82 -8.26 1.18
CA ARG A 72 15.24 -9.47 1.76
C ARG A 72 14.41 -9.16 3.01
N LEU A 73 14.88 -8.25 3.87
CA LEU A 73 14.13 -7.78 5.03
C LEU A 73 12.81 -7.10 4.61
N PHE A 74 12.85 -6.23 3.59
CA PHE A 74 11.66 -5.63 2.99
C PHE A 74 10.67 -6.69 2.52
N CYS A 75 11.13 -7.73 1.80
CA CYS A 75 10.26 -8.80 1.33
C CYS A 75 9.56 -9.53 2.48
N ILE A 76 10.28 -9.83 3.57
CA ILE A 76 9.71 -10.52 4.74
C ILE A 76 8.67 -9.63 5.43
N LEU A 77 9.02 -8.39 5.74
CA LEU A 77 8.12 -7.48 6.47
C LEU A 77 6.86 -7.17 5.65
N LEU A 78 7.02 -6.89 4.35
CA LEU A 78 5.89 -6.59 3.48
C LEU A 78 5.03 -7.83 3.20
N PHE A 79 5.60 -9.04 3.22
CA PHE A 79 4.83 -10.28 3.16
C PHE A 79 3.89 -10.38 4.36
N PHE A 80 4.41 -10.19 5.57
CA PHE A 80 3.60 -10.23 6.79
C PHE A 80 2.57 -9.10 6.85
N TRP A 81 2.91 -7.91 6.32
CA TRP A 81 1.95 -6.84 6.18
C TRP A 81 0.80 -7.23 5.25
N ASN A 82 1.07 -7.83 4.08
CA ASN A 82 0.01 -8.28 3.18
C ASN A 82 -0.87 -9.38 3.81
N LEU A 83 -0.27 -10.30 4.58
CA LEU A 83 -1.02 -11.31 5.31
C LEU A 83 -1.94 -10.67 6.37
N MET A 84 -1.40 -9.70 7.13
CA MET A 84 -2.16 -8.98 8.14
C MET A 84 -3.28 -8.13 7.53
N ALA A 85 -3.02 -7.46 6.40
CA ALA A 85 -4.02 -6.71 5.65
C ALA A 85 -5.14 -7.63 5.14
N PHE A 86 -4.79 -8.78 4.55
CA PHE A 86 -5.76 -9.78 4.11
C PHE A 86 -6.68 -10.22 5.26
N ILE A 87 -6.11 -10.58 6.41
CA ILE A 87 -6.86 -10.96 7.61
C ILE A 87 -7.72 -9.79 8.12
N GLY A 88 -7.18 -8.57 8.11
CA GLY A 88 -7.90 -7.36 8.51
C GLY A 88 -9.14 -7.12 7.65
N HIS A 89 -9.00 -7.24 6.34
CA HIS A 89 -10.10 -7.13 5.39
C HIS A 89 -11.17 -8.21 5.61
N GLU A 90 -10.79 -9.48 5.79
CA GLU A 90 -11.75 -10.54 6.11
C GLU A 90 -12.45 -10.29 7.46
N SER A 91 -11.69 -9.89 8.49
CA SER A 91 -12.27 -9.62 9.82
C SER A 91 -13.29 -8.48 9.79
N ALA A 92 -13.05 -7.45 8.98
CA ALA A 92 -13.96 -6.32 8.82
C ALA A 92 -15.31 -6.72 8.22
N VAL A 93 -15.35 -7.72 7.33
CA VAL A 93 -16.60 -8.22 6.72
C VAL A 93 -17.49 -8.92 7.75
N HIS A 94 -16.91 -9.45 8.82
CA HIS A 94 -17.63 -10.14 9.88
C HIS A 94 -18.05 -9.23 11.04
N LEU A 95 -17.62 -7.96 11.05
CA LEU A 95 -18.05 -6.97 12.03
C LEU A 95 -19.28 -6.21 11.53
N SER A 96 -20.19 -5.94 12.45
CA SER A 96 -21.41 -5.18 12.20
C SER A 96 -21.25 -3.73 12.63
N ALA A 97 -22.17 -2.85 12.20
CA ALA A 97 -22.18 -1.45 12.67
C ALA A 97 -22.35 -1.34 14.19
N ASP A 98 -23.03 -2.32 14.82
CA ASP A 98 -23.25 -2.36 16.27
C ASP A 98 -21.97 -2.68 17.07
N ASP A 99 -20.90 -3.10 16.38
CA ASP A 99 -19.59 -3.35 17.02
C ASP A 99 -18.76 -2.07 17.22
N PHE A 100 -19.23 -0.93 16.71
CA PHE A 100 -18.53 0.34 16.71
C PHE A 100 -19.35 1.47 17.35
N SER A 101 -18.68 2.39 18.04
CA SER A 101 -19.21 3.74 18.30
C SER A 101 -18.75 4.68 17.20
N ASP A 102 -19.62 5.59 16.77
CA ASP A 102 -19.28 6.67 15.82
C ASP A 102 -18.58 6.18 14.53
N LEU A 103 -19.07 5.07 13.96
CA LEU A 103 -18.53 4.42 12.76
C LEU A 103 -18.31 5.42 11.62
N GLY A 104 -17.12 5.38 11.01
CA GLY A 104 -16.74 6.26 9.90
C GLY A 104 -16.32 7.67 10.33
N THR A 105 -16.14 7.93 11.62
CA THR A 105 -15.63 9.20 12.15
C THR A 105 -14.23 9.04 12.74
N TRP A 106 -13.59 10.16 13.05
CA TRP A 106 -12.31 10.18 13.78
C TRP A 106 -12.40 9.66 15.22
N HIS A 107 -13.61 9.49 15.75
CA HIS A 107 -13.88 8.95 17.09
C HIS A 107 -14.41 7.52 17.03
N GLU A 108 -14.14 6.80 15.93
CA GLU A 108 -14.51 5.39 15.81
C GLU A 108 -13.78 4.54 16.86
N HIS A 109 -14.54 3.81 17.67
CA HIS A 109 -14.00 2.89 18.66
C HIS A 109 -14.74 1.55 18.64
N LEU A 110 -14.03 0.46 18.90
CA LEU A 110 -14.64 -0.86 19.09
C LEU A 110 -15.36 -0.92 20.45
N LEU A 111 -16.61 -1.35 20.42
CA LEU A 111 -17.41 -1.55 21.63
C LEU A 111 -17.07 -2.88 22.32
N SER A 112 -17.08 -2.84 23.65
CA SER A 112 -16.91 -4.02 24.50
C SER A 112 -18.14 -4.95 24.44
N PRO A 113 -17.98 -6.27 24.65
CA PRO A 113 -16.74 -6.97 24.96
C PRO A 113 -15.84 -7.18 23.72
N LEU A 114 -14.52 -7.19 23.94
CA LEU A 114 -13.53 -7.52 22.90
C LEU A 114 -13.38 -9.03 22.80
N ASP A 115 -13.98 -9.61 21.76
CA ASP A 115 -13.76 -11.01 21.40
C ASP A 115 -12.53 -11.15 20.48
N ALA A 116 -12.24 -12.39 20.08
CA ALA A 116 -11.10 -12.70 19.22
C ALA A 116 -11.19 -12.01 17.85
N LEU A 117 -12.41 -11.80 17.32
CA LEU A 117 -12.62 -11.15 16.01
C LEU A 117 -12.28 -9.66 16.09
N LYS A 118 -12.83 -8.95 17.08
CA LYS A 118 -12.56 -7.52 17.33
C LYS A 118 -11.09 -7.28 17.63
N PHE A 119 -10.47 -8.15 18.42
CA PHE A 119 -9.03 -8.08 18.70
C PHE A 119 -8.19 -8.26 17.42
N THR A 120 -8.56 -9.23 16.58
CA THR A 120 -7.88 -9.48 15.29
C THR A 120 -8.00 -8.26 14.36
N TYR A 121 -9.20 -7.70 14.20
CA TYR A 121 -9.43 -6.48 13.43
C TYR A 121 -8.59 -5.31 13.96
N PHE A 122 -8.58 -5.11 15.28
CA PHE A 122 -7.82 -4.03 15.90
C PHE A 122 -6.32 -4.16 15.64
N VAL A 123 -5.74 -5.34 15.82
CA VAL A 123 -4.33 -5.59 15.54
C VAL A 123 -4.02 -5.39 14.06
N ALA A 124 -4.90 -5.87 13.16
CA ALA A 124 -4.70 -5.72 11.72
C ALA A 124 -4.76 -4.25 11.26
N LYS A 125 -5.51 -3.39 11.95
CA LYS A 125 -5.52 -1.93 11.74
C LYS A 125 -4.22 -1.25 12.16
N MET A 126 -3.38 -1.87 12.99
CA MET A 126 -2.06 -1.35 13.38
C MET A 126 -0.99 -1.69 12.33
N ASP A 127 -1.35 -1.52 11.06
CA ASP A 127 -0.62 -1.95 9.88
C ASP A 127 0.77 -1.27 9.75
N HIS A 128 0.88 -0.05 10.27
CA HIS A 128 2.10 0.78 10.31
C HIS A 128 3.28 0.08 10.99
N PHE A 129 3.04 -0.84 11.94
CA PHE A 129 4.11 -1.60 12.59
C PHE A 129 4.90 -2.50 11.64
N LEU A 130 4.32 -2.87 10.50
CA LEU A 130 4.99 -3.66 9.47
C LEU A 130 5.33 -2.84 8.22
N THR A 131 4.44 -1.96 7.75
CA THR A 131 4.70 -1.16 6.53
C THR A 131 5.84 -0.17 6.70
N VAL A 132 5.90 0.57 7.80
CA VAL A 132 6.95 1.58 8.03
C VAL A 132 8.35 0.95 8.04
N PRO A 133 8.63 -0.10 8.84
CA PRO A 133 9.95 -0.74 8.80
C PRO A 133 10.23 -1.43 7.46
N ALA A 134 9.21 -1.96 6.76
CA ALA A 134 9.39 -2.49 5.41
C ALA A 134 9.90 -1.41 4.45
N LEU A 135 9.22 -0.25 4.40
CA LEU A 135 9.60 0.85 3.51
C LEU A 135 10.97 1.45 3.87
N LEU A 136 11.33 1.50 5.16
CA LEU A 136 12.68 1.87 5.59
C LEU A 136 13.73 0.87 5.09
N ALA A 137 13.45 -0.43 5.18
CA ALA A 137 14.33 -1.45 4.62
C ALA A 137 14.49 -1.29 3.11
N LEU A 138 13.40 -1.03 2.37
CA LEU A 138 13.47 -0.75 0.93
C LEU A 138 14.32 0.49 0.63
N PHE A 139 14.13 1.58 1.38
CA PHE A 139 14.94 2.79 1.23
C PHE A 139 16.44 2.50 1.42
N PHE A 140 16.82 1.78 2.48
CA PHE A 140 18.21 1.43 2.72
C PHE A 140 18.78 0.48 1.67
N SER A 141 17.95 -0.42 1.13
CA SER A 141 18.32 -1.29 0.01
C SER A 141 18.69 -0.48 -1.23
N LEU A 142 17.78 0.38 -1.68
CA LEU A 142 17.97 1.24 -2.86
C LEU A 142 19.15 2.20 -2.68
N ARG A 143 19.28 2.80 -1.49
CA ARG A 143 20.42 3.66 -1.17
C ARG A 143 21.75 2.90 -1.26
N SER A 144 21.80 1.66 -0.77
CA SER A 144 23.02 0.84 -0.85
C SER A 144 23.39 0.54 -2.31
N PHE A 145 22.43 0.15 -3.15
CA PHE A 145 22.69 -0.11 -4.56
C PHE A 145 23.16 1.14 -5.30
N TYR A 146 22.53 2.29 -5.03
CA TYR A 146 22.94 3.57 -5.60
C TYR A 146 24.40 3.93 -5.25
N LEU A 147 24.81 3.72 -4.00
CA LEU A 147 26.17 4.05 -3.58
C LEU A 147 27.22 3.17 -4.27
N VAL A 148 26.94 1.87 -4.42
CA VAL A 148 27.82 0.94 -5.16
C VAL A 148 27.92 1.35 -6.63
N ALA A 149 26.77 1.55 -7.30
CA ALA A 149 26.74 1.96 -8.70
C ALA A 149 27.50 3.28 -8.93
N ARG A 150 27.38 4.25 -8.00
CA ARG A 150 28.10 5.52 -8.08
C ARG A 150 29.61 5.36 -7.91
N GLU A 151 30.07 4.39 -7.14
CA GLU A 151 31.51 4.12 -6.97
C GLU A 151 32.11 3.46 -8.21
N GLU A 152 31.37 2.55 -8.85
CA GLU A 152 31.78 1.91 -10.11
C GLU A 152 31.92 2.89 -11.28
N THR A 153 31.20 4.02 -11.24
CA THR A 153 31.26 5.04 -12.29
C THR A 153 32.27 6.17 -12.02
N LYS A 154 33.03 6.12 -10.92
CA LYS A 154 34.08 7.12 -10.68
C LYS A 154 35.24 6.89 -11.67
N PRO A 155 35.70 7.94 -12.38
CA PRO A 155 36.80 7.84 -13.33
C PRO A 155 38.14 7.55 -12.64
#